data_AF-A0A3D0NZE8-F1
#
_entry.id   AF-A0A3D0NZE8-F1
#
_cell.length_a   1.000
_cell.length_b   1.000
_cell.length_c   1.000
_cell.angle_alpha   90.00
_cell.angle_beta   90.00
_cell.angle_gamma   90.00
#
_symmetry.space_group_name_H-M   'P 1'
#
loop_
_entity.id
_entity.type
_entity.pdbx_description
1 polymer ?
#
loop_
_entity_poly.entity_id
_entity_poly.type
_entity_poly.pdbx_seq_one_letter_code
_entity_poly.pdbx_strand_id
1 'polypeptide(L)'
;MSRKNKSPKIAVLFGTRPELIKLAPVIAAAKTLGIDAVTISSSQHTDLLKPFISAFSIKIDHDLRVMRAGQSPNDVASRAIARLDRVLTGVR
;
A
#
# COMPACT_ATOMS: atom_id res chain seq x y z
N MET A 1 18.79 2.01 29.55
CA MET A 1 18.03 2.74 28.51
C MET A 1 17.13 1.75 27.79
N SER A 2 15.81 1.83 28.02
CA SER A 2 14.83 0.92 27.45
C SER A 2 14.70 1.16 25.95
N ARG A 3 15.03 0.15 25.11
CA ARG A 3 14.56 0.09 23.73
C ARG A 3 13.03 0.07 23.82
N LYS A 4 12.35 1.19 23.54
CA LYS A 4 10.90 1.19 23.32
C LYS A 4 10.63 0.08 22.30
N ASN A 5 9.91 -0.97 22.69
CA ASN A 5 9.44 -2.00 21.77
C ASN A 5 8.51 -1.31 20.77
N LYS A 6 9.08 -0.88 19.64
CA LYS A 6 8.33 -0.29 18.53
C LYS A 6 7.52 -1.44 17.95
N SER A 7 6.21 -1.27 17.84
CA SER A 7 5.33 -2.20 17.13
C SER A 7 5.99 -2.61 15.80
N PRO A 8 6.00 -3.91 15.45
CA PRO A 8 6.49 -4.34 14.15
C PRO A 8 5.76 -3.57 13.06
N LYS A 9 6.48 -3.17 12.01
CA LYS A 9 5.93 -2.38 10.92
C LYS A 9 6.00 -3.17 9.61
N ILE A 10 4.91 -3.18 8.86
CA ILE A 10 4.83 -3.82 7.53
C ILE A 10 4.37 -2.79 6.49
N ALA A 11 4.89 -2.90 5.28
CA ALA A 11 4.40 -2.14 4.13
C ALA A 11 3.53 -3.06 3.26
N VAL A 12 2.28 -2.68 3.02
CA VAL A 12 1.33 -3.46 2.22
C VAL A 12 1.06 -2.74 0.91
N LEU A 13 1.64 -3.27 -0.18
CA LEU A 13 1.49 -2.71 -1.52
C LEU A 13 0.37 -3.42 -2.30
N PHE A 14 -0.51 -2.64 -2.93
CA PHE A 14 -1.53 -3.14 -3.85
C PHE A 14 -1.79 -2.15 -4.99
N GLY A 15 -2.23 -2.64 -6.15
CA GLY A 15 -2.54 -1.80 -7.32
C GLY A 15 -3.96 -1.94 -7.84
N THR A 16 -4.60 -3.08 -7.57
CA THR A 16 -5.83 -3.50 -8.22
C THR A 16 -6.90 -3.97 -7.23
N ARG A 17 -8.15 -4.04 -7.68
CA ARG A 17 -9.28 -4.51 -6.86
C ARG A 17 -9.09 -5.94 -6.33
N PRO A 18 -8.69 -6.95 -7.15
CA PRO A 18 -8.47 -8.30 -6.63
C PRO A 18 -7.39 -8.36 -5.54
N GLU A 19 -6.34 -7.55 -5.65
CA GLU A 19 -5.29 -7.46 -4.63
C GLU A 19 -5.84 -6.85 -3.34
N LEU A 20 -6.59 -5.75 -3.42
CA LEU A 20 -7.18 -5.10 -2.25
C LEU A 20 -8.14 -6.05 -1.50
N ILE A 21 -9.01 -6.77 -2.23
CA ILE A 21 -9.94 -7.74 -1.63
C ILE A 21 -9.18 -8.83 -0.86
N LYS A 22 -8.05 -9.32 -1.42
CA LYS A 22 -7.24 -10.36 -0.79
C LYS A 22 -6.41 -9.85 0.39
N LEU A 23 -5.92 -8.62 0.32
CA LEU A 23 -5.06 -8.03 1.36
C LEU A 23 -5.83 -7.36 2.49
N ALA A 24 -7.09 -6.98 2.26
CA ALA A 24 -7.97 -6.42 3.30
C ALA A 24 -8.00 -7.22 4.61
N PRO A 25 -8.22 -8.56 4.61
CA PRO A 25 -8.19 -9.34 5.84
C PRO A 25 -6.80 -9.35 6.51
N VAL A 26 -5.72 -9.28 5.73
CA VAL A 26 -4.34 -9.23 6.27
C VAL A 26 -4.07 -7.90 6.97
N ILE A 27 -4.50 -6.78 6.37
CA ILE A 27 -4.38 -5.45 6.98
C ILE A 27 -5.17 -5.37 8.29
N ALA A 28 -6.39 -5.92 8.30
CA ALA A 28 -7.22 -5.99 9.49
C ALA A 28 -6.57 -6.82 10.61
N ALA A 29 -6.01 -8.00 10.26
CA ALA A 29 -5.32 -8.86 11.22
C ALA A 29 -4.01 -8.23 11.75
N ALA A 30 -3.26 -7.51 10.93
CA ALA A 30 -2.07 -6.79 11.38
C ALA A 30 -2.43 -5.78 12.49
N LYS A 31 -3.54 -5.04 12.30
CA LYS A 31 -4.04 -4.08 13.30
C LYS A 31 -4.41 -4.76 14.63
N THR A 32 -5.05 -5.92 14.62
CA THR A 32 -5.41 -6.64 15.86
C THR A 32 -4.19 -7.21 16.58
N LEU A 33 -3.13 -7.53 15.84
CA LEU A 33 -1.85 -7.99 16.37
C LEU A 33 -0.93 -6.84 16.84
N GLY A 34 -1.38 -5.58 16.77
CA GLY A 34 -0.58 -4.42 17.12
C GLY A 34 0.60 -4.16 16.17
N ILE A 35 0.51 -4.66 14.93
CA ILE A 35 1.47 -4.43 13.85
C ILE A 35 1.03 -3.16 13.10
N ASP A 36 1.97 -2.24 12.90
CA ASP A 36 1.76 -1.02 12.13
C ASP A 36 1.80 -1.32 10.62
N ALA A 37 0.63 -1.39 9.99
CA ALA A 37 0.49 -1.68 8.58
C ALA A 37 0.39 -0.39 7.75
N VAL A 38 1.49 -0.02 7.10
CA VAL A 38 1.55 1.12 6.18
C VAL A 38 1.05 0.67 4.80
N THR A 39 -0.04 1.26 4.35
CA THR A 39 -0.71 0.89 3.10
C THR A 39 -0.23 1.74 1.93
N ILE A 40 0.16 1.08 0.84
CA ILE A 40 0.71 1.72 -0.35
C ILE A 40 -0.12 1.29 -1.55
N SER A 41 -0.72 2.24 -2.26
CA SER A 41 -1.41 1.97 -3.52
C SER A 41 -0.52 2.35 -4.70
N SER A 42 -0.43 1.50 -5.72
CA SER A 42 0.16 1.90 -7.00
C SER A 42 -0.80 2.68 -7.90
N SER A 43 -2.10 2.73 -7.55
CA SER A 43 -3.17 3.39 -8.32
C SER A 43 -3.34 2.89 -9.75
N GLN A 44 -3.48 1.57 -9.93
CA GLN A 44 -3.79 1.03 -11.25
C GLN A 44 -5.24 1.30 -11.68
N HIS A 45 -6.16 1.44 -10.72
CA HIS A 45 -7.58 1.76 -10.96
C HIS A 45 -8.24 2.52 -9.78
N THR A 46 -7.90 3.79 -9.56
CA THR A 46 -8.33 4.56 -8.37
C THR A 46 -9.85 4.60 -8.17
N ASP A 47 -10.64 4.74 -9.25
CA ASP A 47 -12.11 4.83 -9.12
C ASP A 47 -12.77 3.50 -8.79
N LEU A 48 -12.21 2.38 -9.27
CA LEU A 48 -12.71 1.04 -8.96
C LEU A 48 -12.30 0.56 -7.55
N LEU A 49 -11.31 1.21 -6.94
CA LEU A 49 -10.83 0.88 -5.60
C LEU A 49 -11.64 1.59 -4.50
N LYS A 50 -12.13 2.80 -4.75
CA LYS A 50 -12.84 3.65 -3.75
C LYS A 50 -13.96 2.91 -2.98
N PRO A 51 -14.87 2.16 -3.62
CA PRO A 51 -15.94 1.46 -2.89
C PRO A 51 -15.40 0.42 -1.91
N PHE A 52 -14.33 -0.29 -2.27
CA PHE A 52 -13.74 -1.35 -1.46
C PHE A 52 -12.87 -0.80 -0.32
N ILE A 53 -12.14 0.29 -0.58
CA ILE A 53 -11.40 1.03 0.46
C ILE A 53 -12.36 1.42 1.59
N SER A 54 -13.52 1.98 1.23
CA SER A 54 -14.57 2.31 2.20
C SER A 54 -15.16 1.07 2.87
N ALA A 55 -15.52 0.05 2.10
CA ALA A 55 -16.13 -1.17 2.62
C ALA A 55 -15.24 -1.91 3.64
N PHE A 56 -13.92 -1.90 3.42
CA PHE A 56 -12.95 -2.53 4.31
C PHE A 56 -12.36 -1.59 5.36
N SER A 57 -12.80 -0.33 5.41
CA SER A 57 -12.26 0.70 6.31
C SER A 57 -10.72 0.83 6.23
N ILE A 58 -10.18 0.67 5.02
CA ILE A 58 -8.75 0.80 4.75
C ILE A 58 -8.46 2.27 4.43
N LYS A 59 -7.51 2.87 5.12
CA LYS A 59 -6.91 4.14 4.67
C LYS A 59 -5.76 3.81 3.72
N ILE A 60 -5.53 4.64 2.69
CA ILE A 60 -4.29 4.58 1.91
C ILE A 60 -3.32 5.62 2.49
N ASP A 61 -2.15 5.18 2.95
CA ASP A 61 -1.13 6.07 3.51
C ASP A 61 -0.26 6.69 2.41
N HIS A 62 0.03 5.92 1.36
CA HIS A 62 0.80 6.39 0.22
C HIS A 62 0.16 5.97 -1.11
N ASP A 63 0.05 6.91 -2.04
CA ASP A 63 -0.40 6.66 -3.41
C ASP A 63 0.74 6.96 -4.39
N LEU A 64 1.26 5.91 -5.04
CA LEU A 64 2.36 6.01 -5.98
C LEU A 64 1.92 6.54 -7.34
N ARG A 65 0.63 6.56 -7.71
CA ARG A 65 0.12 7.11 -8.99
C ARG A 65 0.84 6.63 -10.25
N VAL A 66 1.20 5.34 -10.34
CA VAL A 66 2.14 4.86 -11.37
C VAL A 66 1.56 4.85 -12.78
N MET A 67 0.23 4.88 -12.93
CA MET A 67 -0.43 4.77 -14.23
C MET A 67 -0.41 6.04 -15.08
N ARG A 68 -0.23 5.83 -16.38
CA ARG A 68 -0.34 6.77 -17.50
C ARG A 68 -0.87 6.00 -18.72
N ALA A 69 -1.50 6.72 -19.65
CA ALA A 69 -1.94 6.14 -20.91
C ALA A 69 -0.74 5.70 -21.78
N GLY A 70 -0.90 4.62 -22.55
CA GLY A 70 0.07 4.19 -23.58
C GLY A 70 1.42 3.68 -23.06
N GLN A 71 1.53 3.32 -21.78
CA GLN A 71 2.78 2.87 -21.18
C GLN A 71 3.03 1.36 -21.31
N SER A 72 4.29 0.94 -21.35
CA SER A 72 4.67 -0.47 -21.27
C SER A 72 4.68 -1.01 -19.83
N PRO A 73 4.63 -2.34 -19.60
CA PRO A 73 4.86 -2.94 -18.29
C PRO A 73 6.18 -2.52 -17.64
N ASN A 74 7.25 -2.38 -18.44
CA ASN A 74 8.57 -1.94 -17.96
C ASN A 74 8.52 -0.50 -17.44
N ASP A 75 7.79 0.38 -18.12
CA ASP A 75 7.61 1.76 -17.65
C ASP A 75 6.84 1.81 -16.31
N VAL A 76 5.89 0.89 -16.12
CA VAL A 76 5.14 0.78 -14.86
C VAL A 76 6.07 0.33 -13.74
N ALA A 77 6.80 -0.75 -13.97
CA ALA A 77 7.71 -1.34 -12.99
C ALA A 77 8.80 -0.34 -12.58
N SER A 78 9.44 0.32 -13.55
CA SER A 78 10.48 1.33 -13.29
C SER A 78 9.96 2.47 -12.41
N ARG A 79 8.78 3.02 -12.71
CA ARG A 79 8.16 4.08 -11.88
C ARG A 79 7.73 3.58 -10.51
N ALA A 80 7.20 2.36 -10.41
CA ALA A 80 6.79 1.79 -9.14
C ALA A 80 7.98 1.68 -8.19
N ILE A 81 9.11 1.11 -8.66
CA ILE A 81 10.35 0.98 -7.89
C ILE A 81 10.88 2.36 -7.47
N ALA A 82 11.01 3.30 -8.41
CA ALA A 82 11.55 4.63 -8.14
C ALA A 82 10.70 5.42 -7.11
N ARG A 83 9.37 5.24 -7.11
CA ARG A 83 8.47 5.91 -6.17
C ARG A 83 8.38 5.18 -4.82
N LEU A 84 8.51 3.86 -4.82
CA LEU A 84 8.52 3.05 -3.61
C LEU A 84 9.74 3.38 -2.75
N ASP A 85 10.91 3.63 -3.35
CA ASP A 85 12.12 4.05 -2.63
C ASP A 85 11.89 5.29 -1.75
N ARG A 86 11.17 6.29 -2.27
CA ARG A 86 10.80 7.51 -1.52
C ARG A 86 9.87 7.23 -0.35
N VAL A 87 8.99 6.25 -0.48
CA VAL A 87 8.09 5.84 0.61
C VAL A 87 8.89 5.08 1.67
N LEU A 88 9.66 4.08 1.28
CA LEU A 88 10.40 3.23 2.21
C LEU A 88 11.49 3.97 2.99
N THR A 89 12.12 4.98 2.38
CA THR A 89 13.06 5.87 3.09
C THR A 89 12.39 6.69 4.21
N GLY A 90 11.11 7.05 4.05
CA GLY A 90 10.30 7.72 5.08
C GLY A 90 9.66 6.77 6.10
N VAL A 91 9.50 5.49 5.75
CA VAL A 91 8.91 4.46 6.60
C VAL A 91 10.02 3.74 7.39
N ARG A 92 10.55 4.39 8.42
CA ARG A 92 11.52 3.82 9.39
C ARG A 92 10.92 3.59 10.79
#